data_AF-A0A934U4V1-F1
#
_entry.id   AF-A0A934U4V1-F1
#
_cell.length_a   1.000
_cell.length_b   1.000
_cell.length_c   1.000
_cell.angle_alpha   90.00
_cell.angle_beta   90.00
_cell.angle_gamma   90.00
#
_symmetry.space_group_name_H-M   'P 1'
#
loop_
_entity.id
_entity.type
_entity.pdbx_description
1 polymer ?
#
loop_
_entity_poly.entity_id
_entity_poly.type
_entity_poly.pdbx_seq_one_letter_code
_entity_poly.pdbx_strand_id
1 'polypeptide(L)'
;MSRRWIAIAGLAAALMVPGCSADEKTGSPVAESSKTSSAASTSSEDESASDDEAVTPLDLNGCVEVTDANLDLFVATTKEDAQKAADVLESYDPPASAKAAIDHFVETGGIQFDDPDYDKYNDAMEKWIDQLCPS
;
A
#
# COMPACT_ATOMS: atom_id res chain seq x y z
N MET A 1 -16.11 51.29 -6.19
CA MET A 1 -16.36 51.30 -4.73
C MET A 1 -15.64 50.12 -4.09
N SER A 2 -15.22 50.25 -2.82
CA SER A 2 -14.34 49.32 -2.10
C SER A 2 -15.06 48.20 -1.31
N ARG A 3 -14.30 47.12 -1.00
CA ARG A 3 -14.36 46.08 0.08
C ARG A 3 -13.89 44.73 -0.51
N ARG A 4 -12.75 44.08 -0.21
CA ARG A 4 -11.59 44.24 0.71
C ARG A 4 -11.73 43.72 2.16
N TRP A 5 -10.78 42.84 2.55
CA TRP A 5 -10.56 42.12 3.83
C TRP A 5 -11.55 40.97 4.11
N ILE A 6 -11.19 39.85 4.75
CA ILE A 6 -10.24 39.62 5.88
C ILE A 6 -9.34 38.37 5.66
N ALA A 7 -8.15 38.36 6.26
CA ALA A 7 -7.23 37.20 6.31
C ALA A 7 -7.47 36.36 7.58
N ILE A 8 -7.30 35.03 7.49
CA ILE A 8 -7.35 34.13 8.64
C ILE A 8 -5.92 33.66 8.97
N ALA A 9 -5.49 33.90 10.21
CA ALA A 9 -4.23 33.38 10.73
C ALA A 9 -4.44 31.94 11.25
N GLY A 10 -3.73 30.98 10.66
CA GLY A 10 -3.68 29.60 11.16
C GLY A 10 -2.68 29.46 12.30
N LEU A 11 -3.07 28.83 13.41
CA LEU A 11 -2.18 28.53 14.52
C LEU A 11 -1.09 27.52 14.11
N ALA A 12 0.16 27.80 14.44
CA ALA A 12 1.20 26.79 14.50
C ALA A 12 1.09 26.03 15.83
N ALA A 13 0.69 24.76 15.78
CA ALA A 13 0.72 23.86 16.93
C ALA A 13 2.02 23.06 16.93
N ALA A 14 2.98 23.44 17.78
CA ALA A 14 4.20 22.67 18.00
C ALA A 14 3.96 21.63 19.11
N LEU A 15 4.02 20.34 18.76
CA LEU A 15 4.05 19.25 19.72
C LEU A 15 5.47 18.66 19.77
N MET A 16 6.22 19.03 20.81
CA MET A 16 7.43 18.30 21.18
C MET A 16 7.03 17.07 22.01
N VAL A 17 7.34 15.87 21.50
CA VAL A 17 7.31 14.65 22.31
C VAL A 17 8.69 14.51 22.97
N PRO A 18 8.80 14.53 24.31
CA PRO A 18 10.07 14.25 24.97
C PRO A 18 10.42 12.78 24.83
N GLY A 19 11.65 12.49 24.40
CA GLY A 19 12.19 11.13 24.38
C GLY A 19 12.34 10.57 25.79
N CYS A 20 12.04 9.29 25.97
CA CYS A 20 12.25 8.57 27.23
C CYS A 20 13.61 7.86 27.19
N SER A 21 14.43 8.08 28.21
CA SER A 21 15.81 7.59 28.28
C SER A 21 15.90 6.07 28.45
N ALA A 22 16.83 5.44 27.73
CA ALA A 22 17.51 4.25 28.21
C ALA A 22 18.77 4.69 28.99
N ASP A 23 18.98 4.15 30.18
CA ASP A 23 20.09 4.52 31.07
C ASP A 23 21.11 3.37 31.24
N GLU A 24 22.38 3.74 31.45
CA GLU A 24 23.58 2.90 31.65
C GLU A 24 23.88 1.79 30.59
N LYS A 25 25.09 1.67 30.02
CA LYS A 25 26.37 1.64 30.75
C LYS A 25 27.60 1.80 29.84
N THR A 26 28.61 2.49 30.39
CA THR A 26 30.04 2.59 30.02
C THR A 26 30.66 1.46 29.19
N GLY A 27 31.42 1.82 28.13
CA GLY A 27 32.47 0.94 27.58
C GLY A 27 33.03 1.31 26.18
N SER A 28 34.16 2.03 26.12
CA SER A 28 35.14 1.87 25.02
C SER A 28 36.03 0.64 25.36
N PRO A 29 36.64 -0.09 24.41
CA PRO A 29 37.46 0.51 23.33
C PRO A 29 37.56 -0.24 21.96
N VAL A 30 38.14 0.46 20.97
CA VAL A 30 39.17 0.02 19.99
C VAL A 30 39.07 -1.37 19.30
N ALA A 31 38.78 -1.29 17.99
CA ALA A 31 39.40 -1.95 16.82
C ALA A 31 39.49 -3.49 16.62
N GLU A 32 39.20 -3.85 15.35
CA GLU A 32 39.99 -4.67 14.43
C GLU A 32 39.40 -6.02 13.91
N SER A 33 39.43 -6.14 12.58
CA SER A 33 39.44 -7.34 11.71
C SER A 33 38.33 -8.39 11.71
N SER A 34 37.56 -8.33 10.62
CA SER A 34 37.55 -9.36 9.57
C SER A 34 37.17 -10.81 9.92
N LYS A 35 36.01 -11.26 9.39
CA LYS A 35 36.01 -12.49 8.58
C LYS A 35 34.92 -12.56 7.51
N THR A 36 35.39 -12.71 6.28
CA THR A 36 34.65 -13.16 5.09
C THR A 36 33.93 -14.48 5.31
N SER A 37 32.73 -14.65 4.71
CA SER A 37 32.34 -15.88 4.01
C SER A 37 31.22 -15.57 3.01
N SER A 38 31.35 -16.11 1.80
CA SER A 38 30.41 -15.93 0.68
C SER A 38 29.60 -17.20 0.45
N ALA A 39 28.34 -17.04 0.02
CA ALA A 39 27.59 -17.99 -0.81
C ALA A 39 26.59 -17.14 -1.60
N ALA A 40 26.83 -16.84 -2.89
CA ALA A 40 26.69 -17.74 -4.04
C ALA A 40 25.21 -18.04 -4.35
N SER A 41 24.64 -17.20 -5.23
CA SER A 41 23.34 -17.41 -5.85
C SER A 41 23.31 -18.68 -6.71
N THR A 42 22.14 -19.30 -6.85
CA THR A 42 21.91 -20.38 -7.81
C THR A 42 20.79 -20.00 -8.80
N SER A 43 20.87 -20.59 -10.00
CA SER A 43 20.00 -20.49 -11.19
C SER A 43 18.48 -20.44 -10.90
N SER A 44 17.64 -19.67 -11.62
CA SER A 44 17.32 -19.56 -13.08
C SER A 44 16.18 -20.48 -13.54
N GLU A 45 15.61 -20.18 -14.72
CA GLU A 45 14.47 -20.82 -15.42
C GLU A 45 13.09 -20.28 -14.92
N ASP A 46 12.30 -19.47 -15.64
CA ASP A 46 11.82 -19.44 -17.05
C ASP A 46 10.59 -20.33 -17.28
N GLU A 47 9.41 -19.73 -17.50
CA GLU A 47 8.53 -19.96 -18.68
C GLU A 47 7.22 -19.14 -18.58
N SER A 48 6.57 -18.92 -19.72
CA SER A 48 5.22 -18.32 -19.78
C SER A 48 4.13 -19.37 -19.58
N ALA A 49 3.17 -19.11 -18.71
CA ALA A 49 1.88 -19.79 -18.70
C ALA A 49 0.75 -18.77 -18.78
N SER A 50 -0.27 -19.06 -19.60
CA SER A 50 -1.53 -18.32 -19.59
C SER A 50 -2.39 -18.91 -18.48
N ASP A 51 -2.21 -18.39 -17.28
CA ASP A 51 -2.84 -18.92 -16.09
C ASP A 51 -4.18 -18.22 -15.80
N ASP A 52 -5.25 -18.92 -16.17
CA ASP A 52 -6.55 -18.83 -15.51
C ASP A 52 -6.39 -19.60 -14.17
N GLU A 53 -5.48 -19.11 -13.31
CA GLU A 53 -5.07 -19.82 -12.10
C GLU A 53 -6.26 -19.85 -11.13
N ALA A 54 -6.55 -21.03 -10.57
CA ALA A 54 -7.67 -21.20 -9.66
C ALA A 54 -7.36 -20.49 -8.32
N VAL A 55 -7.79 -19.23 -8.21
CA VAL A 55 -7.68 -18.41 -6.99
C VAL A 55 -8.21 -19.22 -5.81
N THR A 56 -7.31 -19.50 -4.85
CA THR A 56 -7.69 -20.19 -3.62
C THR A 56 -8.33 -19.16 -2.68
N PRO A 57 -9.56 -19.39 -2.17
CA PRO A 57 -10.19 -18.47 -1.23
C PRO A 57 -9.33 -18.26 0.03
N LEU A 58 -9.28 -17.03 0.49
CA LEU A 58 -8.55 -16.65 1.69
C LEU A 58 -9.30 -17.12 2.95
N ASP A 59 -8.58 -17.16 4.07
CA ASP A 59 -9.25 -17.28 5.37
C ASP A 59 -9.90 -15.95 5.81
N LEU A 60 -10.70 -16.01 6.87
CA LEU A 60 -11.47 -14.85 7.36
C LEU A 60 -10.61 -13.63 7.71
N ASN A 61 -9.36 -13.80 8.13
CA ASN A 61 -8.46 -12.68 8.41
C ASN A 61 -7.97 -12.04 7.11
N GLY A 62 -7.48 -12.86 6.17
CA GLY A 62 -7.07 -12.38 4.84
C GLY A 62 -8.20 -11.67 4.09
N CYS A 63 -9.44 -12.13 4.24
CA CYS A 63 -10.60 -11.45 3.67
C CYS A 63 -10.93 -10.11 4.34
N VAL A 64 -10.73 -9.97 5.65
CA VAL A 64 -10.85 -8.66 6.31
C VAL A 64 -9.76 -7.73 5.80
N GLU A 65 -8.51 -8.19 5.71
CA GLU A 65 -7.38 -7.38 5.23
C GLU A 65 -7.57 -6.89 3.78
N VAL A 66 -7.98 -7.77 2.86
CA VAL A 66 -8.24 -7.40 1.45
C VAL A 66 -9.44 -6.44 1.32
N THR A 67 -10.53 -6.69 2.05
CA THR A 67 -11.72 -5.82 1.96
C THR A 67 -11.54 -4.47 2.65
N ASP A 68 -10.80 -4.42 3.76
CA ASP A 68 -10.42 -3.17 4.45
C ASP A 68 -9.47 -2.34 3.57
N ALA A 69 -8.46 -2.96 2.96
CA ALA A 69 -7.58 -2.27 2.01
C ALA A 69 -8.31 -1.76 0.75
N ASN A 70 -9.29 -2.52 0.22
CA ASN A 70 -10.12 -2.02 -0.87
C ASN A 70 -11.02 -0.84 -0.45
N LEU A 71 -11.52 -0.84 0.79
CA LEU A 71 -12.24 0.31 1.34
C LEU A 71 -11.32 1.52 1.56
N ASP A 72 -10.10 1.32 2.04
CA ASP A 72 -9.09 2.39 2.17
C ASP A 72 -8.75 2.99 0.79
N LEU A 73 -8.62 2.19 -0.26
CA LEU A 73 -8.44 2.68 -1.64
C LEU A 73 -9.66 3.49 -2.14
N PHE A 74 -10.87 3.11 -1.69
CA PHE A 74 -12.13 3.77 -2.02
C PHE A 74 -12.33 5.11 -1.28
N VAL A 75 -11.83 5.24 -0.04
CA VAL A 75 -11.91 6.50 0.73
C VAL A 75 -10.64 7.35 0.65
N ALA A 76 -9.59 6.87 -0.03
CA ALA A 76 -8.38 7.62 -0.29
C ALA A 76 -8.69 8.92 -1.03
N THR A 77 -8.03 10.01 -0.58
CA THR A 77 -8.11 11.34 -1.21
C THR A 77 -6.73 11.88 -1.59
N THR A 78 -5.70 11.06 -1.41
CA THR A 78 -4.31 11.35 -1.76
C THR A 78 -3.65 10.12 -2.37
N LYS A 79 -2.68 10.34 -3.26
CA LYS A 79 -1.85 9.25 -3.82
C LYS A 79 -1.06 8.50 -2.75
N GLU A 80 -0.70 9.13 -1.63
CA GLU A 80 0.03 8.45 -0.56
C GLU A 80 -0.86 7.46 0.20
N ASP A 81 -2.13 7.78 0.41
CA ASP A 81 -3.08 6.90 1.10
C ASP A 81 -3.57 5.79 0.16
N ALA A 82 -3.82 6.12 -1.11
CA ALA A 82 -4.09 5.12 -2.14
C ALA A 82 -2.92 4.12 -2.30
N GLN A 83 -1.67 4.59 -2.23
CA GLN A 83 -0.48 3.71 -2.28
C GLN A 83 -0.44 2.76 -1.07
N LYS A 84 -0.77 3.20 0.15
CA LYS A 84 -0.77 2.32 1.34
C LYS A 84 -1.80 1.19 1.19
N ALA A 85 -2.98 1.51 0.65
CA ALA A 85 -4.01 0.52 0.34
C ALA A 85 -3.54 -0.44 -0.77
N ALA A 86 -2.93 0.10 -1.83
CA ALA A 86 -2.34 -0.69 -2.91
C ALA A 86 -1.26 -1.65 -2.42
N ASP A 87 -0.32 -1.20 -1.57
CA ASP A 87 0.76 -2.04 -1.02
C ASP A 87 0.21 -3.28 -0.28
N VAL A 88 -0.96 -3.16 0.37
CA VAL A 88 -1.66 -4.30 0.98
C VAL A 88 -2.32 -5.18 -0.07
N LEU A 89 -3.08 -4.61 -1.00
CA LEU A 89 -3.77 -5.36 -2.06
C LEU A 89 -2.78 -6.13 -2.96
N GLU A 90 -1.65 -5.53 -3.31
CA GLU A 90 -0.59 -6.15 -4.11
C GLU A 90 0.10 -7.32 -3.39
N SER A 91 0.02 -7.40 -2.06
CA SER A 91 0.58 -8.52 -1.29
C SER A 91 -0.22 -9.83 -1.41
N TYR A 92 -1.41 -9.80 -2.04
CA TYR A 92 -2.25 -10.96 -2.35
C TYR A 92 -2.18 -11.36 -3.84
N ASP A 93 -1.10 -11.00 -4.53
CA ASP A 93 -0.80 -11.34 -5.94
C ASP A 93 -2.01 -11.11 -6.90
N PRO A 94 -2.50 -9.86 -7.03
CA PRO A 94 -3.65 -9.55 -7.86
C PRO A 94 -3.43 -9.92 -9.33
N PRO A 95 -4.43 -10.50 -10.03
CA PRO A 95 -4.36 -10.75 -11.47
C PRO A 95 -4.19 -9.43 -12.22
N ALA A 96 -3.64 -9.49 -13.43
CA ALA A 96 -3.24 -8.31 -14.20
C ALA A 96 -4.36 -7.24 -14.38
N SER A 97 -5.63 -7.65 -14.42
CA SER A 97 -6.78 -6.72 -14.46
C SER A 97 -7.00 -5.96 -13.15
N ALA A 98 -6.85 -6.62 -12.01
CA ALA A 98 -6.97 -5.99 -10.69
C ALA A 98 -5.74 -5.13 -10.39
N LYS A 99 -4.53 -5.60 -10.73
CA LYS A 99 -3.30 -4.79 -10.64
C LYS A 99 -3.42 -3.49 -11.45
N ALA A 100 -3.91 -3.56 -12.70
CA ALA A 100 -4.14 -2.38 -13.51
C ALA A 100 -5.21 -1.42 -12.94
N ALA A 101 -6.20 -1.93 -12.20
CA ALA A 101 -7.16 -1.10 -11.47
C ALA A 101 -6.51 -0.40 -10.26
N ILE A 102 -5.71 -1.15 -9.47
CA ILE A 102 -4.94 -0.62 -8.34
C ILE A 102 -3.99 0.49 -8.81
N ASP A 103 -3.18 0.22 -9.84
CA ASP A 103 -2.26 1.20 -10.44
C ASP A 103 -2.99 2.49 -10.86
N HIS A 104 -4.14 2.36 -11.55
CA HIS A 104 -4.95 3.50 -11.98
C HIS A 104 -5.48 4.30 -10.79
N PHE A 105 -6.07 3.63 -9.79
CA PHE A 105 -6.59 4.30 -8.59
C PHE A 105 -5.49 4.97 -7.75
N VAL A 106 -4.27 4.41 -7.72
CA VAL A 106 -3.09 5.05 -7.14
C VAL A 106 -2.68 6.30 -7.93
N GLU A 107 -2.72 6.27 -9.26
CA GLU A 107 -2.45 7.44 -10.10
C GLU A 107 -3.49 8.55 -9.93
N THR A 108 -4.78 8.22 -9.77
CA THR A 108 -5.86 9.17 -9.52
C THR A 108 -5.99 9.60 -8.04
N GLY A 109 -5.18 9.04 -7.14
CA GLY A 109 -5.15 9.42 -5.72
C GLY A 109 -6.32 8.88 -4.88
N GLY A 110 -6.87 7.74 -5.29
CA GLY A 110 -8.10 7.13 -4.80
C GLY A 110 -9.09 6.91 -5.95
N ILE A 111 -10.19 6.21 -5.65
CA ILE A 111 -11.26 5.92 -6.60
C ILE A 111 -12.02 7.21 -6.97
N GLN A 112 -12.12 7.50 -8.27
CA GLN A 112 -12.80 8.69 -8.81
C GLN A 112 -14.07 8.28 -9.56
N PHE A 113 -15.25 8.72 -9.09
CA PHE A 113 -16.54 8.34 -9.68
C PHE A 113 -16.86 9.03 -11.01
N ASP A 114 -16.19 10.12 -11.34
CA ASP A 114 -16.29 10.82 -12.63
C ASP A 114 -15.25 10.34 -13.66
N ASP A 115 -14.46 9.32 -13.32
CA ASP A 115 -13.52 8.69 -14.25
C ASP A 115 -14.26 7.87 -15.32
N PRO A 116 -13.96 8.05 -16.63
CA PRO A 116 -14.60 7.29 -17.71
C PRO A 116 -14.31 5.79 -17.69
N ASP A 117 -13.24 5.35 -17.02
CA ASP A 117 -12.87 3.95 -16.82
C ASP A 117 -13.28 3.42 -15.41
N TYR A 118 -14.00 4.21 -14.59
CA TYR A 118 -14.44 3.82 -13.23
C TYR A 118 -15.07 2.42 -13.20
N ASP A 119 -16.12 2.20 -13.99
CA ASP A 119 -16.88 0.94 -14.00
C ASP A 119 -15.96 -0.24 -14.29
N LYS A 120 -15.05 -0.11 -15.28
CA LYS A 120 -14.10 -1.15 -15.71
C LYS A 120 -13.12 -1.53 -14.61
N TYR A 121 -12.57 -0.56 -13.89
CA TYR A 121 -11.59 -0.83 -12.83
C TYR A 121 -12.25 -1.29 -11.52
N ASN A 122 -13.41 -0.73 -11.16
CA ASN A 122 -14.21 -1.20 -10.04
C ASN A 122 -14.66 -2.66 -10.27
N ASP A 123 -15.18 -2.98 -11.47
CA ASP A 123 -15.54 -4.34 -11.90
C ASP A 123 -14.39 -5.34 -11.79
N ALA A 124 -13.15 -4.90 -12.00
CA ALA A 124 -11.97 -5.76 -11.93
C ALA A 124 -11.57 -6.05 -10.48
N MET A 125 -11.72 -5.06 -9.58
CA MET A 125 -11.52 -5.22 -8.15
C MET A 125 -12.60 -6.11 -7.52
N GLU A 126 -13.88 -5.82 -7.77
CA GLU A 126 -15.01 -6.61 -7.24
C GLU A 126 -14.89 -8.08 -7.63
N LYS A 127 -14.69 -8.39 -8.92
CA LYS A 127 -14.56 -9.78 -9.40
C LYS A 127 -13.36 -10.51 -8.81
N TRP A 128 -12.28 -9.82 -8.50
CA TRP A 128 -11.10 -10.44 -7.88
C TRP A 128 -11.33 -10.68 -6.37
N ILE A 129 -11.90 -9.70 -5.67
CA ILE A 129 -12.21 -9.81 -4.23
C ILE A 129 -13.28 -10.89 -3.99
N ASP A 130 -14.30 -11.00 -4.85
CA ASP A 130 -15.32 -12.06 -4.76
C ASP A 130 -14.73 -13.48 -4.93
N GLN A 131 -13.64 -13.64 -5.68
CA GLN A 131 -12.93 -14.92 -5.83
C GLN A 131 -12.10 -15.27 -4.58
N LEU A 132 -11.46 -14.26 -3.98
CA LEU A 132 -10.73 -14.41 -2.72
C LEU A 132 -11.68 -14.64 -1.53
N CYS A 133 -12.84 -13.99 -1.53
CA CYS A 133 -13.73 -13.84 -0.38
C CYS A 133 -15.20 -14.14 -0.69
N PRO A 134 -15.53 -15.37 -1.13
CA PRO A 134 -16.89 -15.78 -1.42
C PRO A 134 -17.78 -15.78 -0.17
N SER A 135 -19.01 -15.29 -0.32
CA SER A 135 -20.05 -15.14 0.73
C SER A 135 -20.95 -16.37 0.91
#